data_AF-A0A3S5J8N4-F1
#
_entry.id   AF-A0A3S5J8N4-F1
#
_cell.length_a   1.000
_cell.length_b   1.000
_cell.length_c   1.000
_cell.angle_alpha   90.00
_cell.angle_beta   90.00
_cell.angle_gamma   90.00
#
_symmetry.space_group_name_H-M   'P 1'
#
loop_
_entity.id
_entity.type
_entity.pdbx_description
1 polymer ?
#
loop_
_entity_poly.entity_id
_entity_poly.type
_entity_poly.pdbx_seq_one_letter_code
_entity_poly.pdbx_strand_id
1 'polypeptide(L)'
;MRILLDENPCDIQANSIGEAIAAAADAAERAGRLVVEVRVDGAMFSEDDLQTGTRLAEMAEEVQMLTTTLEELLRDTFLQAAEALAEVDTVQRAAAEALQQSKTAEGMQSLMSSLETWAGIKDAVVQGLSLAEISPDQVAFEEVRLSEAIVALQDRLEKLKEAMVTEDISATCDCLLYDLPEATRDWRIILTGLADRFDAACKPNS
;
A
#
# COMPACT_ATOMS: atom_id res chain seq x y z
N MET A 1 -29.09 9.43 -15.36
CA MET A 1 -27.72 9.33 -14.86
C MET A 1 -26.82 8.93 -16.03
N ARG A 2 -25.72 9.66 -16.22
CA ARG A 2 -24.66 9.33 -17.17
C ARG A 2 -23.63 8.46 -16.45
N ILE A 3 -23.21 7.36 -17.06
CA ILE A 3 -22.23 6.45 -16.46
C ILE A 3 -21.01 6.41 -17.37
N LEU A 4 -19.84 6.66 -16.79
CA LEU A 4 -18.55 6.65 -17.47
C LEU A 4 -17.64 5.59 -16.86
N LEU A 5 -17.01 4.77 -17.70
CA LEU A 5 -15.98 3.82 -17.31
C LEU A 5 -14.70 4.15 -18.08
N ASP A 6 -13.60 4.44 -17.38
CA ASP A 6 -12.35 4.94 -17.99
C ASP A 6 -12.59 6.12 -18.95
N GLU A 7 -13.40 7.09 -18.52
CA GLU A 7 -13.84 8.27 -19.31
C GLU A 7 -14.76 7.97 -20.51
N ASN A 8 -15.05 6.70 -20.79
CA ASN A 8 -15.91 6.30 -21.90
C ASN A 8 -17.37 6.13 -21.43
N PRO A 9 -18.36 6.66 -22.16
CA PRO A 9 -19.77 6.40 -21.87
C PRO A 9 -20.12 4.91 -21.93
N CYS A 10 -20.87 4.44 -20.93
CA CYS A 10 -21.39 3.07 -20.90
C CYS A 10 -22.91 3.03 -21.07
N ASP A 11 -23.40 2.05 -21.82
CA ASP A 11 -24.84 1.77 -22.01
C ASP A 11 -25.44 1.00 -20.81
N ILE A 12 -25.06 1.37 -19.58
CA ILE A 12 -25.61 0.81 -18.35
C ILE A 12 -26.85 1.62 -17.96
N GLN A 13 -27.95 0.93 -17.67
CA GLN A 13 -29.15 1.54 -17.12
C GLN A 13 -29.18 1.29 -15.60
N ALA A 14 -29.08 2.36 -14.82
CA ALA A 14 -29.13 2.31 -13.36
C ALA A 14 -29.97 3.47 -12.81
N ASN A 15 -30.71 3.19 -11.74
CA ASN A 15 -31.60 4.16 -11.08
C ASN A 15 -31.01 4.70 -9.77
N SER A 16 -29.84 4.21 -9.36
CA SER A 16 -29.12 4.66 -8.18
C SER A 16 -27.61 4.58 -8.39
N ILE A 17 -26.85 5.29 -7.55
CA ILE A 17 -25.38 5.23 -7.56
C ILE A 17 -24.92 3.78 -7.33
N GLY A 18 -25.54 3.07 -6.39
CA GLY A 18 -25.20 1.68 -6.08
C GLY A 18 -25.47 0.73 -7.25
N GLU A 19 -26.59 0.89 -7.97
CA GLU A 19 -26.87 0.11 -9.19
C GLU A 19 -25.84 0.38 -10.28
N ALA A 20 -25.41 1.65 -10.45
CA ALA A 20 -24.40 2.02 -11.44
C ALA A 20 -23.04 1.40 -11.13
N ILE A 21 -22.60 1.49 -9.86
CA ILE A 21 -21.34 0.91 -9.39
C ILE A 21 -21.34 -0.61 -9.57
N ALA A 22 -22.40 -1.29 -9.11
CA ALA A 22 -22.49 -2.75 -9.21
C ALA A 22 -22.47 -3.22 -10.67
N ALA A 23 -23.27 -2.61 -11.55
CA ALA A 23 -23.32 -3.00 -12.96
C ALA A 23 -22.01 -2.72 -13.70
N ALA A 24 -21.30 -1.65 -13.35
CA ALA A 24 -19.99 -1.34 -13.91
C ALA A 24 -18.89 -2.25 -13.36
N ALA A 25 -18.93 -2.60 -12.07
CA ALA A 25 -18.03 -3.58 -11.48
C ALA A 25 -18.18 -4.95 -12.17
N ASP A 26 -19.42 -5.43 -12.37
CA ASP A 26 -19.70 -6.66 -13.11
C ASP A 26 -19.19 -6.60 -14.57
N ALA A 27 -19.22 -5.41 -15.20
CA ALA A 27 -18.72 -5.22 -16.55
C ALA A 27 -17.19 -5.21 -16.60
N ALA A 28 -16.55 -4.55 -15.63
CA ALA A 28 -15.10 -4.52 -15.47
C ALA A 28 -14.56 -5.93 -15.19
N GLU A 29 -15.18 -6.67 -14.27
CA GLU A 29 -14.74 -8.01 -13.89
C GLU A 29 -14.79 -8.98 -15.08
N ARG A 30 -15.86 -8.93 -15.88
CA ARG A 30 -15.97 -9.70 -17.14
C ARG A 30 -14.89 -9.36 -18.16
N ALA A 31 -14.32 -8.16 -18.08
CA ALA A 31 -13.20 -7.71 -18.90
C ALA A 31 -11.82 -7.97 -18.23
N GLY A 32 -11.78 -8.64 -17.07
CA GLY A 32 -10.56 -8.89 -16.31
C GLY A 32 -10.01 -7.65 -15.60
N ARG A 33 -10.89 -6.70 -15.25
CA ARG A 33 -10.54 -5.42 -14.62
C ARG A 33 -11.32 -5.20 -13.33
N LEU A 34 -10.81 -4.31 -12.50
CA LEU A 34 -11.35 -3.96 -11.19
C LEU A 34 -11.64 -2.46 -11.17
N VAL A 35 -12.77 -2.04 -10.60
CA VAL A 35 -13.04 -0.63 -10.32
C VAL A 35 -12.22 -0.21 -9.11
N VAL A 36 -11.42 0.84 -9.25
CA VAL A 36 -10.52 1.33 -8.19
C VAL A 36 -10.81 2.76 -7.75
N GLU A 37 -11.59 3.50 -8.54
CA GLU A 37 -12.03 4.84 -8.19
C GLU A 37 -13.47 5.03 -8.63
N VAL A 38 -14.26 5.71 -7.80
CA VAL A 38 -15.62 6.13 -8.12
C VAL A 38 -15.74 7.63 -7.85
N ARG A 39 -16.29 8.37 -8.80
CA ARG A 39 -16.68 9.76 -8.65
C ARG A 39 -18.16 9.93 -8.95
N VAL A 40 -18.84 10.71 -8.14
CA VAL A 40 -20.25 11.04 -8.30
C VAL A 40 -20.35 12.56 -8.42
N ASP A 41 -20.91 13.03 -9.55
CA ASP A 41 -21.05 14.45 -9.89
C ASP A 41 -19.73 15.25 -9.72
N GLY A 42 -18.61 14.61 -10.07
CA GLY A 42 -17.26 15.18 -10.00
C GLY A 42 -16.58 15.11 -8.62
N ALA A 43 -17.27 14.64 -7.57
CA ALA A 43 -16.69 14.43 -6.25
C ALA A 43 -16.27 12.96 -6.05
N MET A 44 -15.14 12.74 -5.38
CA MET A 44 -14.70 11.39 -4.98
C MET A 44 -15.76 10.74 -4.09
N PHE A 45 -16.13 9.52 -4.42
CA PHE A 45 -17.02 8.69 -3.60
C PHE A 45 -16.15 7.85 -2.67
N SER A 46 -16.22 8.12 -1.37
CA SER A 46 -15.33 7.51 -0.38
C SER A 46 -15.75 6.09 0.01
N GLU A 47 -14.87 5.36 0.70
CA GLU A 47 -15.20 4.06 1.30
C GLU A 47 -16.38 4.17 2.29
N ASP A 48 -16.43 5.24 3.08
CA ASP A 48 -17.55 5.50 3.99
C ASP A 48 -18.87 5.70 3.22
N ASP A 49 -18.83 6.34 2.05
CA ASP A 49 -19.99 6.47 1.17
C ASP A 49 -20.43 5.11 0.59
N LEU A 50 -19.47 4.26 0.19
CA LEU A 50 -19.73 2.89 -0.31
C LEU A 50 -20.38 2.01 0.76
N GLN A 51 -20.06 2.21 2.03
CA GLN A 51 -20.67 1.47 3.14
C GLN A 51 -22.01 2.07 3.58
N THR A 52 -22.33 3.28 3.13
CA THR A 52 -23.56 3.99 3.50
C THR A 52 -24.68 3.70 2.50
N GLY A 53 -25.57 2.75 2.86
CA GLY A 53 -26.68 2.33 2.00
C GLY A 53 -27.62 3.47 1.53
N THR A 54 -27.76 4.55 2.30
CA THR A 54 -28.54 5.72 1.86
C THR A 54 -27.85 6.48 0.73
N ARG A 55 -26.52 6.60 0.76
CA ARG A 55 -25.73 7.24 -0.30
C ARG A 55 -25.79 6.42 -1.58
N LEU A 56 -25.68 5.10 -1.47
CA LEU A 56 -25.85 4.20 -2.62
C LEU A 56 -27.25 4.27 -3.25
N ALA A 57 -28.28 4.59 -2.47
CA ALA A 57 -29.66 4.71 -2.97
C ALA A 57 -29.96 6.06 -3.63
N GLU A 58 -29.06 7.05 -3.53
CA GLU A 58 -29.24 8.36 -4.15
C GLU A 58 -29.13 8.28 -5.69
N MET A 59 -29.74 9.27 -6.35
CA MET A 59 -29.55 9.52 -7.78
C MET A 59 -28.47 10.57 -7.97
N ALA A 60 -27.74 10.46 -9.07
CA ALA A 60 -26.72 11.40 -9.49
C ALA A 60 -26.90 11.76 -10.97
N GLU A 61 -26.35 12.89 -11.38
CA GLU A 61 -26.32 13.28 -12.79
C GLU A 61 -25.28 12.43 -13.53
N GLU A 62 -24.10 12.23 -12.93
CA GLU A 62 -22.98 11.49 -13.49
C GLU A 62 -22.29 10.60 -12.44
N VAL A 63 -21.97 9.36 -12.83
CA VAL A 63 -21.11 8.43 -12.08
C VAL A 63 -19.95 8.03 -12.98
N GLN A 64 -18.73 8.40 -12.58
CA GLN A 64 -17.50 8.07 -13.29
C GLN A 64 -16.72 7.02 -12.48
N MET A 65 -16.22 6.01 -13.17
CA MET A 65 -15.41 4.95 -12.58
C MET A 65 -14.11 4.78 -13.35
N LEU A 66 -13.02 4.58 -12.62
CA LEU A 66 -11.74 4.19 -13.18
C LEU A 66 -11.48 2.74 -12.88
N THR A 67 -10.97 2.02 -13.87
CA THR A 67 -10.64 0.61 -13.76
C THR A 67 -9.18 0.32 -14.04
N THR A 68 -8.68 -0.75 -13.44
CA THR A 68 -7.32 -1.24 -13.62
C THR A 68 -7.32 -2.76 -13.73
N THR A 69 -6.23 -3.36 -14.19
CA THR A 69 -6.02 -4.81 -14.04
C THR A 69 -5.46 -5.14 -12.65
N LEU A 70 -5.57 -6.40 -12.23
CA LEU A 70 -4.99 -6.82 -10.96
C LEU A 70 -3.46 -6.64 -10.96
N GLU A 71 -2.82 -6.93 -12.08
CA GLU A 71 -1.38 -6.80 -12.27
C GLU A 71 -0.93 -5.34 -12.17
N GLU A 72 -1.64 -4.41 -12.81
CA GLU A 72 -1.35 -2.96 -12.70
C GLU A 72 -1.56 -2.45 -11.27
N LEU A 73 -2.64 -2.87 -10.61
CA LEU A 73 -2.90 -2.52 -9.21
C LEU A 73 -1.77 -2.97 -8.28
N LEU A 74 -1.36 -4.23 -8.40
CA LEU A 74 -0.30 -4.80 -7.58
C LEU A 74 1.06 -4.16 -7.89
N ARG A 75 1.38 -3.93 -9.17
CA ARG A 75 2.59 -3.19 -9.57
C ARG A 75 2.63 -1.83 -8.89
N ASP A 76 1.58 -1.03 -9.04
CA ASP A 76 1.55 0.34 -8.52
C ASP A 76 1.58 0.36 -6.98
N THR A 77 0.91 -0.59 -6.33
CA THR A 77 0.94 -0.78 -4.88
C THR A 77 2.37 -1.05 -4.38
N PHE A 78 3.10 -1.96 -5.01
CA PHE A 78 4.47 -2.28 -4.60
C PHE A 78 5.48 -1.17 -4.91
N LEU A 79 5.28 -0.43 -6.01
CA LEU A 79 6.08 0.77 -6.30
C LEU A 79 5.89 1.84 -5.23
N GLN A 80 4.63 2.17 -4.90
CA GLN A 80 4.31 3.15 -3.87
C GLN A 80 4.87 2.72 -2.51
N ALA A 81 4.77 1.43 -2.16
CA ALA A 81 5.36 0.90 -0.93
C ALA A 81 6.90 1.03 -0.93
N ALA A 82 7.58 0.78 -2.05
CA ALA A 82 9.03 0.95 -2.17
C ALA A 82 9.46 2.42 -2.03
N GLU A 83 8.68 3.34 -2.59
CA GLU A 83 8.88 4.79 -2.47
C GLU A 83 8.68 5.26 -1.02
N ALA A 84 7.58 4.85 -0.38
CA ALA A 84 7.32 5.14 1.04
C ALA A 84 8.45 4.64 1.94
N LEU A 85 9.03 3.48 1.64
CA LEU A 85 10.16 2.95 2.41
C LEU A 85 11.43 3.81 2.27
N ALA A 86 11.62 4.51 1.15
CA ALA A 86 12.72 5.47 1.01
C ALA A 86 12.57 6.67 1.95
N GLU A 87 11.34 7.09 2.22
CA GLU A 87 11.05 8.18 3.15
C GLU A 87 11.23 7.72 4.61
N VAL A 88 10.87 6.47 4.92
CA VAL A 88 11.05 5.86 6.24
C VAL A 88 12.48 5.95 6.74
N ASP A 89 13.48 5.64 5.90
CA ASP A 89 14.90 5.76 6.27
C ASP A 89 15.26 7.18 6.72
N THR A 90 14.67 8.19 6.08
CA THR A 90 14.91 9.60 6.41
C THR A 90 14.28 9.95 7.76
N VAL A 91 13.04 9.50 7.98
CA VAL A 91 12.30 9.75 9.23
C VAL A 91 12.97 9.03 10.42
N GLN A 92 13.46 7.80 10.23
CA GLN A 92 14.16 7.04 11.26
C GLN A 92 15.48 7.70 11.68
N ARG A 93 16.25 8.21 10.71
CA ARG A 93 17.47 8.99 11.01
C ARG A 93 17.16 10.26 11.78
N ALA A 94 16.13 11.02 11.36
CA ALA A 94 15.69 12.20 12.07
C ALA A 94 15.24 11.88 13.51
N ALA A 95 14.55 10.75 13.71
CA ALA A 95 14.19 10.26 15.03
C ALA A 95 15.42 10.01 15.91
N ALA A 96 16.43 9.31 15.39
CA ALA A 96 17.68 9.07 16.11
C ALA A 96 18.41 10.36 16.47
N GLU A 97 18.54 11.31 15.53
CA GLU A 97 19.17 12.61 15.77
C GLU A 97 18.45 13.41 16.85
N ALA A 98 17.12 13.44 16.84
CA ALA A 98 16.32 14.11 17.86
C ALA A 98 16.51 13.46 19.24
N LEU A 99 16.53 12.13 19.32
CA LEU A 99 16.78 11.39 20.57
C LEU A 99 18.17 11.68 21.14
N GLN A 100 19.21 11.70 20.30
CA GLN A 100 20.58 12.06 20.73
C GLN A 100 20.69 13.50 21.24
N GLN A 101 19.85 14.41 20.74
CA GLN A 101 19.76 15.80 21.18
C GLN A 101 18.85 16.01 22.41
N SER A 102 18.42 14.93 23.07
CA SER A 102 17.48 14.97 24.19
C SER A 102 16.10 15.56 23.84
N LYS A 103 15.73 15.58 22.56
CA LYS A 103 14.41 16.01 22.07
C LYS A 103 13.46 14.81 22.00
N THR A 104 13.24 14.17 23.14
CA THR A 104 12.56 12.86 23.22
C THR A 104 11.16 12.85 22.57
N ALA A 105 10.35 13.88 22.78
CA ALA A 105 9.00 13.93 22.21
C ALA A 105 9.00 13.96 20.67
N GLU A 106 9.89 14.76 20.08
CA GLU A 106 10.06 14.87 18.62
C GLU A 106 10.62 13.58 18.02
N GLY A 107 11.62 12.99 18.69
CA GLY A 107 12.16 11.68 18.31
C GLY A 107 11.10 10.58 18.33
N MET A 108 10.26 10.55 19.37
CA MET A 108 9.16 9.59 19.48
C MET A 108 8.06 9.78 18.47
N GLN A 109 7.69 11.02 18.16
CA GLN A 109 6.73 11.30 17.11
C GLN A 109 7.23 10.80 15.74
N SER A 110 8.49 11.08 15.42
CA SER A 110 9.12 10.62 14.18
C SER A 110 9.21 9.09 14.12
N LEU A 111 9.60 8.45 15.23
CA LEU A 111 9.64 6.99 15.31
C LEU A 111 8.26 6.36 15.08
N MET A 112 7.22 6.85 15.75
CA MET A 112 5.86 6.32 15.58
C MET A 112 5.39 6.42 14.13
N SER A 113 5.60 7.58 13.48
CA SER A 113 5.27 7.77 12.06
C SER A 113 6.01 6.79 11.15
N SER A 114 7.30 6.52 11.43
CA SER A 114 8.06 5.53 10.66
C SER A 114 7.53 4.10 10.85
N LEU A 115 7.09 3.73 12.06
CA LEU A 115 6.54 2.41 12.37
C LEU A 115 5.15 2.20 11.75
N GLU A 116 4.32 3.24 11.71
CA GLU A 116 3.03 3.23 11.01
C GLU A 116 3.22 2.97 9.51
N THR A 117 4.21 3.62 8.90
CA THR A 117 4.55 3.41 7.49
C THR A 117 5.04 1.98 7.24
N TRP A 118 5.90 1.44 8.11
CA TRP A 118 6.31 0.03 8.06
C TRP A 118 5.14 -0.94 8.16
N ALA A 119 4.18 -0.67 9.05
CA ALA A 119 2.99 -1.50 9.20
C ALA A 119 2.16 -1.51 7.92
N GLY A 120 1.92 -0.34 7.32
CA GLY A 120 1.21 -0.21 6.04
C GLY A 120 1.91 -0.96 4.90
N ILE A 121 3.24 -0.88 4.82
CA ILE A 121 4.03 -1.59 3.78
C ILE A 121 3.95 -3.10 3.95
N LYS A 122 4.09 -3.61 5.18
CA LYS A 122 3.93 -5.04 5.47
C LYS A 122 2.52 -5.51 5.09
N ASP A 123 1.50 -4.74 5.44
CA ASP A 123 0.10 -5.10 5.14
C ASP A 123 -0.15 -5.10 3.62
N ALA A 124 0.40 -4.12 2.89
CA ALA A 124 0.34 -4.09 1.42
C ALA A 124 1.01 -5.32 0.79
N VAL A 125 2.16 -5.77 1.30
CA VAL A 125 2.82 -7.01 0.85
C VAL A 125 1.96 -8.24 1.14
N VAL A 126 1.47 -8.39 2.36
CA VAL A 126 0.66 -9.57 2.74
C VAL A 126 -0.63 -9.64 1.93
N GLN A 127 -1.36 -8.52 1.83
CA GLN A 127 -2.61 -8.47 1.08
C GLN A 127 -2.38 -8.64 -0.42
N GLY A 128 -1.37 -7.97 -0.98
CA GLY A 128 -1.06 -8.05 -2.41
C GLY A 128 -0.65 -9.46 -2.84
N LEU A 129 0.17 -10.16 -2.03
CA LEU A 129 0.52 -11.56 -2.30
C LEU A 129 -0.66 -12.50 -2.13
N SER A 130 -1.51 -12.28 -1.12
CA SER A 130 -2.73 -13.06 -0.94
C SER A 130 -3.68 -12.91 -2.12
N LEU A 131 -3.82 -11.70 -2.67
CA LEU A 131 -4.68 -11.42 -3.82
C LEU A 131 -4.13 -12.04 -5.11
N ALA A 132 -2.80 -12.10 -5.25
CA ALA A 132 -2.13 -12.79 -6.35
C ALA A 132 -2.00 -14.31 -6.16
N GLU A 133 -2.48 -14.86 -5.05
CA GLU A 133 -2.31 -16.27 -4.65
C GLU A 133 -0.84 -16.73 -4.62
N ILE A 134 0.10 -15.82 -4.29
CA ILE A 134 1.53 -16.10 -4.21
C ILE A 134 1.93 -16.36 -2.75
N SER A 135 2.61 -17.47 -2.49
CA SER A 135 3.19 -17.71 -1.16
C SER A 135 4.42 -16.82 -0.93
N PRO A 136 4.59 -16.21 0.27
CA PRO A 136 5.81 -15.49 0.64
C PRO A 136 7.10 -16.32 0.46
N ASP A 137 7.04 -17.64 0.62
CA ASP A 137 8.18 -18.55 0.46
C ASP A 137 8.67 -18.66 -0.99
N GLN A 138 7.84 -18.26 -1.96
CA GLN A 138 8.15 -18.27 -3.39
C GLN A 138 8.72 -16.92 -3.87
N VAL A 139 8.79 -15.92 -3.00
CA VAL A 139 9.23 -14.57 -3.35
C VAL A 139 10.70 -14.40 -2.97
N ALA A 140 11.54 -14.28 -3.99
CA ALA A 140 12.96 -14.00 -3.83
C ALA A 140 13.50 -13.15 -5.00
N PHE A 141 14.30 -12.13 -4.68
CA PHE A 141 14.94 -11.22 -5.63
C PHE A 141 16.33 -10.85 -5.13
N GLU A 142 17.33 -10.81 -6.02
CA GLU A 142 18.72 -10.44 -5.69
C GLU A 142 19.25 -11.09 -4.39
N GLU A 143 19.05 -12.41 -4.24
CA GLU A 143 19.43 -13.21 -3.05
C GLU A 143 18.63 -12.92 -1.76
N VAL A 144 17.73 -11.93 -1.75
CA VAL A 144 16.82 -11.63 -0.65
C VAL A 144 15.57 -12.49 -0.79
N ARG A 145 15.21 -13.25 0.25
CA ARG A 145 13.94 -13.99 0.34
C ARG A 145 12.96 -13.26 1.24
N LEU A 146 11.71 -13.11 0.79
CA LEU A 146 10.71 -12.37 1.57
C LEU A 146 10.46 -13.02 2.94
N SER A 147 10.40 -14.34 3.01
CA SER A 147 10.21 -15.07 4.28
C SER A 147 11.31 -14.72 5.30
N GLU A 148 12.56 -14.57 4.84
CA GLU A 148 13.69 -14.19 5.70
C GLU A 148 13.65 -12.70 6.05
N ALA A 149 13.32 -11.83 5.09
CA ALA A 149 13.18 -10.40 5.31
C ALA A 149 12.07 -10.06 6.32
N ILE A 150 10.97 -10.84 6.34
CA ILE A 150 9.90 -10.72 7.35
C ILE A 150 10.43 -11.06 8.75
N VAL A 151 11.12 -12.19 8.90
CA VAL A 151 11.69 -12.61 10.19
C VAL A 151 12.74 -11.60 10.67
N ALA A 152 13.64 -11.18 9.78
CA ALA A 152 14.69 -10.22 10.12
C ALA A 152 14.11 -8.85 10.54
N LEU A 153 13.02 -8.39 9.90
CA LEU A 153 12.32 -7.18 10.34
C LEU A 153 11.70 -7.35 11.73
N GLN A 154 11.06 -8.50 12.00
CA GLN A 154 10.49 -8.80 13.32
C GLN A 154 11.56 -8.77 14.41
N ASP A 155 12.69 -9.42 14.19
CA ASP A 155 13.81 -9.44 15.13
C ASP A 155 14.35 -8.03 15.42
N ARG A 156 14.48 -7.19 14.38
CA ARG A 156 14.93 -5.78 14.51
C ARG A 156 13.92 -4.93 15.28
N LEU A 157 12.62 -5.12 15.04
CA LEU A 157 11.56 -4.40 15.77
C LEU A 157 11.48 -4.85 17.23
N GLU A 158 11.72 -6.12 17.53
CA GLU A 158 11.79 -6.62 18.90
C GLU A 158 12.96 -6.00 19.66
N LYS A 159 14.17 -5.96 19.06
CA LYS A 159 15.33 -5.27 19.63
C LYS A 159 15.07 -3.78 19.88
N LEU A 160 14.47 -3.08 18.92
CA LEU A 160 14.11 -1.67 19.08
C LEU A 160 13.16 -1.49 20.27
N LYS A 161 12.11 -2.33 20.36
CA LYS A 161 11.16 -2.29 21.47
C LYS A 161 11.85 -2.54 22.80
N GLU A 162 12.73 -3.53 22.88
CA GLU A 162 13.50 -3.82 24.10
C GLU A 162 14.34 -2.62 24.54
N ALA A 163 15.10 -2.02 23.61
CA ALA A 163 15.92 -0.84 23.87
C ALA A 163 15.09 0.34 24.38
N MET A 164 13.91 0.58 23.80
CA MET A 164 12.99 1.61 24.25
C MET A 164 12.43 1.34 25.65
N VAL A 165 12.07 0.09 25.95
CA VAL A 165 11.54 -0.31 27.27
C VAL A 165 12.59 -0.18 28.37
N THR A 166 13.85 -0.46 28.05
CA THR A 166 14.97 -0.27 28.99
C THR A 166 15.49 1.16 29.04
N GLU A 167 14.85 2.10 28.33
CA GLU A 167 15.27 3.50 28.20
C GLU A 167 16.73 3.66 27.70
N ASP A 168 17.22 2.69 26.93
CA ASP A 168 18.56 2.71 26.34
C ASP A 168 18.53 3.51 25.03
N ILE A 169 18.82 4.81 25.16
CA ILE A 169 18.84 5.74 24.02
C ILE A 169 19.93 5.36 23.02
N SER A 170 21.07 4.82 23.47
CA SER A 170 22.15 4.43 22.56
C SER A 170 21.71 3.26 21.70
N ALA A 171 21.21 2.20 22.33
CA ALA A 171 20.71 1.02 21.61
C ALA A 171 19.52 1.36 20.71
N THR A 172 18.63 2.26 21.15
CA THR A 172 17.53 2.76 20.31
C THR A 172 18.08 3.45 19.05
N CYS A 173 19.07 4.35 19.20
CA CYS A 173 19.67 5.03 18.06
C CYS A 173 20.41 4.06 17.13
N ASP A 174 21.09 3.05 17.67
CA ASP A 174 21.78 2.03 16.86
C ASP A 174 20.78 1.25 15.99
N CYS A 175 19.62 0.90 16.56
CA CYS A 175 18.54 0.25 15.80
C CYS A 175 18.06 1.13 14.63
N LEU A 176 17.89 2.44 14.88
CA LEU A 176 17.37 3.39 13.89
C LEU A 176 18.40 3.78 12.82
N LEU A 177 19.69 3.80 13.17
CA LEU A 177 20.75 4.27 12.27
C LEU A 177 21.39 3.14 11.45
N TYR A 178 21.32 1.89 11.93
CA TYR A 178 22.02 0.77 11.31
C TYR A 178 21.10 -0.43 11.05
N ASP A 179 20.37 -0.91 12.06
CA ASP A 179 19.60 -2.16 11.90
C ASP A 179 18.40 -2.01 10.96
N LEU A 180 17.54 -1.00 11.18
CA LEU A 180 16.34 -0.80 10.35
C LEU A 180 16.65 -0.38 8.91
N PRO A 181 17.68 0.46 8.62
CA PRO A 181 18.08 0.74 7.25
C PRO A 181 18.48 -0.51 6.44
N GLU A 182 19.03 -1.54 7.08
CA GLU A 182 19.25 -2.83 6.38
C GLU A 182 17.92 -3.49 6.00
N ALA A 183 16.93 -3.48 6.91
CA ALA A 183 15.60 -3.99 6.60
C ALA A 183 14.94 -3.19 5.47
N THR A 184 15.06 -1.86 5.47
CA THR A 184 14.57 -1.01 4.37
C THR A 184 15.19 -1.41 3.04
N ARG A 185 16.50 -1.65 3.01
CA ARG A 185 17.18 -2.09 1.79
C ARG A 185 16.61 -3.41 1.26
N ASP A 186 16.52 -4.43 2.12
CA ASP A 186 16.03 -5.76 1.74
C ASP A 186 14.59 -5.71 1.24
N TRP A 187 13.73 -4.96 1.93
CA TRP A 187 12.33 -4.80 1.55
C TRP A 187 12.16 -4.01 0.26
N ARG A 188 12.99 -2.99 0.00
CA ARG A 188 12.99 -2.29 -1.30
C ARG A 188 13.34 -3.22 -2.46
N ILE A 189 14.33 -4.09 -2.29
CA ILE A 189 14.68 -5.11 -3.30
C ILE A 189 13.47 -5.99 -3.60
N ILE A 190 12.78 -6.49 -2.56
CA ILE A 190 11.59 -7.32 -2.74
C ILE A 190 10.45 -6.54 -3.41
N LEU A 191 10.13 -5.33 -2.95
CA LEU A 191 9.02 -4.53 -3.46
C LEU A 191 9.24 -4.11 -4.91
N THR A 192 10.44 -3.65 -5.27
CA THR A 192 10.79 -3.33 -6.65
C THR A 192 10.77 -4.59 -7.52
N GLY A 193 11.30 -5.72 -7.03
CA GLY A 193 11.24 -6.99 -7.77
C GLY A 193 9.80 -7.49 -8.00
N LEU A 194 8.92 -7.34 -7.01
CA LEU A 194 7.49 -7.64 -7.15
C LEU A 194 6.84 -6.71 -8.18
N ALA A 195 7.09 -5.41 -8.10
CA ALA A 195 6.58 -4.44 -9.07
C ALA A 195 7.01 -4.80 -10.50
N ASP A 196 8.30 -5.08 -10.71
CA ASP A 196 8.83 -5.46 -12.02
C ASP A 196 8.20 -6.77 -12.53
N ARG A 197 7.98 -7.74 -11.64
CA ARG A 197 7.30 -9.00 -11.98
C ARG A 197 5.87 -8.76 -12.48
N PHE A 198 5.12 -7.85 -11.86
CA PHE A 198 3.77 -7.51 -12.29
C PHE A 198 3.76 -6.60 -13.52
N ASP A 199 4.71 -5.68 -13.68
CA ASP A 199 4.85 -4.88 -14.90
C ASP A 199 5.13 -5.73 -16.14
N ALA A 200 5.98 -6.76 -15.99
CA ALA A 200 6.25 -7.73 -17.05
C ALA A 200 5.00 -8.53 -17.44
N ALA A 201 4.10 -8.79 -16.49
CA ALA A 201 2.82 -9.45 -16.76
C ALA A 201 1.84 -8.53 -17.51
N CYS A 202 1.88 -7.21 -17.27
CA CYS A 202 1.05 -6.21 -17.96
C CYS A 202 1.42 -6.01 -19.43
N LYS A 203 2.65 -6.37 -19.84
CA LYS A 203 3.13 -6.28 -21.23
C LYS A 203 3.01 -7.64 -21.90
N PRO A 204 1.86 -8.02 -22.50
CA PRO A 204 1.79 -9.26 -23.26
C PRO A 204 2.81 -9.19 -24.39
N ASN A 205 3.66 -10.21 -24.50
CA ASN A 205 4.69 -10.36 -25.53
C ASN A 205 4.19 -9.84 -26.89
N SER A 206 4.80 -8.76 -27.36
CA SER A 206 4.64 -8.26 -28.74
C SER A 206 5.18 -9.27 -29.75
#